data_AF-A0A239R341-F1
#
_entry.id   AF-A0A239R341-F1
#
_cell.length_a   1.000
_cell.length_b   1.000
_cell.length_c   1.000
_cell.angle_alpha   90.00
_cell.angle_beta   90.00
_cell.angle_gamma   90.00
#
_symmetry.space_group_name_H-M   'P 1'
#
loop_
_entity.id
_entity.type
_entity.pdbx_description
1 polymer ?
#
loop_
_entity_poly.entity_id
_entity_poly.type
_entity_poly.pdbx_seq_one_letter_code
_entity_poly.pdbx_strand_id
1 'polypeptide(L)'
;MDPRIKDIGKRIKQARKEHSLSQADLADKMNVSTSYISDIENGKINFSLDTIMRLTESLQISADWLLQTDTPYVKNIHAAEIDNLLSDCTS
;
A
#
# COMPACT_ATOMS: atom_id res chain seq x y z
N MET A 1 10.76 15.13 5.88
CA MET A 1 10.56 13.86 5.14
C MET A 1 9.35 14.01 4.24
N ASP A 2 9.34 13.39 3.07
CA ASP A 2 8.23 13.45 2.11
C ASP A 2 6.91 12.93 2.75
N PRO A 3 5.82 13.71 2.76
CA PRO A 3 4.52 13.29 3.30
C PRO A 3 4.01 11.96 2.72
N ARG A 4 4.29 11.68 1.45
CA ARG A 4 3.85 10.46 0.76
C ARG A 4 4.46 9.22 1.37
N ILE A 5 5.74 9.28 1.78
CA ILE A 5 6.43 8.17 2.43
C ILE A 5 5.79 7.84 3.78
N LYS A 6 5.34 8.86 4.52
CA LYS A 6 4.62 8.66 5.79
C LYS A 6 3.27 7.99 5.60
N ASP A 7 2.53 8.34 4.55
CA ASP A 7 1.24 7.72 4.27
C ASP A 7 1.37 6.28 3.76
N ILE A 8 2.39 6.00 2.94
CA ILE A 8 2.74 4.63 2.56
C ILE A 8 3.10 3.81 3.81
N GLY A 9 3.93 4.35 4.72
CA GLY A 9 4.28 3.68 5.98
C GLY A 9 3.06 3.32 6.84
N LYS A 10 2.06 4.22 6.93
CA LYS A 10 0.79 3.94 7.62
C LYS A 10 0.02 2.80 6.97
N ARG A 11 -0.03 2.74 5.63
CA ARG A 11 -0.72 1.66 4.90
C ARG A 11 -0.03 0.31 5.07
N ILE A 12 1.31 0.28 5.09
CA ILE A 12 2.08 -0.93 5.41
C ILE A 12 1.72 -1.43 6.81
N LYS A 13 1.71 -0.51 7.79
CA LYS A 13 1.32 -0.83 9.17
C LYS A 13 -0.12 -1.34 9.27
N GLN A 14 -1.03 -0.77 8.49
CA GLN A 14 -2.42 -1.21 8.42
C GLN A 14 -2.50 -2.64 7.88
N ALA A 15 -1.96 -2.90 6.69
CA ALA A 15 -1.97 -4.23 6.07
C ALA A 15 -1.31 -5.28 6.99
N ARG A 16 -0.17 -4.96 7.60
CA ARG A 16 0.48 -5.87 8.57
C ARG A 16 -0.46 -6.27 9.71
N LYS A 17 -1.19 -5.31 10.27
CA LYS A 17 -2.14 -5.55 11.36
C LYS A 17 -3.37 -6.35 10.91
N GLU A 18 -3.86 -6.12 9.70
CA GLU A 18 -4.96 -6.90 9.11
C GLU A 18 -4.56 -8.38 8.95
N HIS A 19 -3.28 -8.64 8.69
CA HIS A 19 -2.70 -9.98 8.69
C HIS A 19 -2.32 -10.53 10.07
N SER A 20 -2.66 -9.82 11.16
CA SER A 20 -2.31 -10.19 12.55
C SER A 20 -0.80 -10.39 12.79
N LEU A 21 0.06 -9.73 12.02
CA LEU A 21 1.51 -9.83 12.14
C LEU A 21 2.05 -8.76 13.10
N SER A 22 3.03 -9.12 13.93
CA SER A 22 3.89 -8.14 14.61
C SER A 22 4.93 -7.56 13.65
N GLN A 23 5.61 -6.46 14.04
CA GLN A 23 6.70 -5.92 13.23
C GLN A 23 7.84 -6.93 13.07
N ALA A 24 8.09 -7.78 14.08
CA ALA A 24 9.08 -8.84 14.01
C ALA A 24 8.68 -9.92 13.00
N ASP A 25 7.41 -10.34 12.99
CA ASP A 25 6.94 -11.36 12.02
C ASP A 25 7.06 -10.88 10.57
N LEU A 26 6.78 -9.60 10.31
CA LEU A 26 6.99 -9.03 8.97
C LEU A 26 8.49 -8.90 8.64
N ALA A 27 9.31 -8.53 9.62
CA ALA A 27 10.76 -8.43 9.44
C ALA A 27 11.37 -9.78 9.09
N ASP A 28 10.96 -10.85 9.78
CA ASP A 28 11.38 -12.22 9.52
C ASP A 28 10.94 -12.69 8.12
N LYS A 29 9.68 -12.43 7.74
CA LYS A 29 9.18 -12.70 6.38
C LYS A 29 9.98 -12.00 5.29
N MET A 30 10.40 -10.76 5.55
CA MET A 30 11.17 -9.95 4.60
C MET A 30 12.68 -10.15 4.70
N ASN A 31 13.16 -10.96 5.65
CA ASN A 31 14.59 -11.14 5.97
C ASN A 31 15.33 -9.81 6.21
N VAL A 32 14.75 -8.96 7.07
CA VAL A 32 15.31 -7.65 7.46
C VAL A 32 15.22 -7.45 8.97
N SER A 33 15.75 -6.35 9.50
CA SER A 33 15.61 -6.05 10.92
C SER A 33 14.21 -5.51 11.28
N THR A 34 13.76 -5.78 12.50
CA THR A 34 12.52 -5.19 13.05
C THR A 34 12.58 -3.66 13.08
N SER A 35 13.77 -3.08 13.30
CA SER A 35 13.93 -1.62 13.26
C SER A 35 13.70 -1.05 11.86
N TYR A 36 14.12 -1.76 10.82
CA TYR A 36 13.89 -1.36 9.43
C TYR A 36 12.39 -1.32 9.11
N ILE A 37 11.63 -2.34 9.53
CA ILE A 37 10.16 -2.33 9.41
C ILE A 37 9.54 -1.16 10.18
N SER A 38 10.01 -0.91 11.41
CA SER A 38 9.53 0.24 12.20
C SER A 38 9.82 1.57 11.53
N ASP A 39 11.01 1.74 10.95
CA ASP A 39 11.39 2.96 10.25
C ASP A 39 10.58 3.16 8.96
N ILE A 40 10.27 2.07 8.22
CA ILE A 40 9.34 2.11 7.09
C ILE A 40 7.94 2.54 7.53
N GLU A 41 7.37 1.91 8.55
CA GLU A 41 5.99 2.17 9.00
C GLU A 41 5.79 3.60 9.54
N ASN A 42 6.86 4.18 10.08
CA ASN A 42 6.87 5.55 10.56
C ASN A 42 7.29 6.56 9.47
N GLY A 43 7.59 6.09 8.27
CA GLY A 43 8.04 6.89 7.13
C GLY A 43 9.33 7.63 7.39
N LYS A 44 10.28 7.03 8.13
CA LYS A 44 11.58 7.64 8.50
C LYS A 44 12.67 7.39 7.47
N ILE A 45 12.48 6.43 6.57
CA ILE A 45 13.45 6.07 5.54
C ILE A 45 12.78 5.99 4.17
N ASN A 46 13.57 6.25 3.14
CA ASN A 46 13.22 5.85 1.78
C ASN A 46 13.56 4.37 1.59
N PHE A 47 12.89 3.71 0.67
CA PHE A 47 13.10 2.30 0.34
C PHE A 47 13.08 2.08 -1.16
N SER A 48 13.71 1.00 -1.61
CA SER A 48 13.85 0.66 -3.03
C SER A 48 12.56 0.06 -3.59
N LEU A 49 12.50 -0.03 -4.93
CA LEU A 49 11.46 -0.78 -5.63
C LEU A 49 11.43 -2.26 -5.21
N ASP A 50 12.60 -2.86 -5.00
CA ASP A 50 12.73 -4.23 -4.50
C ASP A 50 12.06 -4.40 -3.11
N THR A 51 12.22 -3.43 -2.20
CA THR A 51 11.49 -3.45 -0.92
C THR A 51 9.97 -3.34 -1.12
N ILE A 52 9.50 -2.55 -2.10
CA ILE A 52 8.08 -2.46 -2.43
C ILE A 52 7.55 -3.83 -2.89
N MET A 53 8.26 -4.50 -3.81
CA MET A 53 7.87 -5.82 -4.30
C MET A 53 7.77 -6.84 -3.15
N ARG A 54 8.81 -6.91 -2.30
CA ARG A 54 8.80 -7.80 -1.12
C ARG A 54 7.67 -7.48 -0.15
N LEU A 55 7.35 -6.21 0.07
CA LEU A 55 6.22 -5.80 0.92
C LEU A 55 4.89 -6.26 0.33
N THR A 56 4.67 -6.02 -0.97
CA THR A 56 3.44 -6.44 -1.64
C THR A 56 3.26 -7.95 -1.62
N GLU A 57 4.34 -8.72 -1.81
CA GLU A 57 4.34 -10.18 -1.71
C GLU A 57 4.13 -10.66 -0.26
N SER A 58 4.83 -10.07 0.71
CA SER A 58 4.75 -10.52 2.11
C SER A 58 3.39 -10.23 2.76
N LEU A 59 2.77 -9.13 2.34
CA LEU A 59 1.49 -8.64 2.85
C LEU A 59 0.32 -8.94 1.90
N GLN A 60 0.55 -9.60 0.76
CA GLN A 60 -0.50 -9.96 -0.20
C GLN A 60 -1.41 -8.78 -0.59
N ILE A 61 -0.82 -7.60 -0.79
CA ILE A 61 -1.48 -6.36 -1.21
C ILE A 61 -1.01 -5.94 -2.60
N SER A 62 -1.84 -5.20 -3.34
CA SER A 62 -1.41 -4.63 -4.62
C SER A 62 -0.52 -3.40 -4.43
N ALA A 63 0.41 -3.17 -5.35
CA ALA A 63 1.23 -1.97 -5.38
C ALA A 63 0.37 -0.70 -5.53
N ASP A 64 -0.72 -0.77 -6.30
CA ASP A 64 -1.65 0.34 -6.48
C ASP A 64 -2.30 0.77 -5.15
N TRP A 65 -2.80 -0.20 -4.37
CA TRP A 65 -3.38 0.04 -3.05
C TRP A 65 -2.34 0.63 -2.08
N LEU A 66 -1.08 0.20 -2.18
CA LEU A 66 0.00 0.68 -1.33
C LEU A 66 0.43 2.11 -1.69
N LEU A 67 0.55 2.42 -2.98
CA LEU A 67 1.09 3.68 -3.46
C LEU A 67 0.02 4.79 -3.51
N GLN A 68 -1.20 4.48 -3.92
CA GLN A 68 -2.33 5.41 -4.10
C GLN A 68 -1.90 6.72 -4.77
N THR A 69 -1.27 6.61 -5.93
CA THR A 69 -0.83 7.78 -6.69
C THR A 69 -2.03 8.58 -7.17
N ASP A 70 -1.99 9.90 -7.02
CA ASP A 70 -3.03 10.77 -7.56
C ASP A 70 -2.92 10.79 -9.09
N THR A 71 -3.74 9.97 -9.74
CA THR A 71 -3.78 9.77 -11.19
C THR A 71 -5.15 10.18 -11.73
N PRO A 72 -5.37 11.47 -12.04
CA PRO A 72 -6.66 11.97 -12.50
C PRO A 72 -7.21 11.23 -13.73
N TYR A 73 -6.32 10.78 -14.61
CA TYR A 73 -6.68 10.00 -15.80
C TYR A 73 -7.41 8.70 -15.45
N VAL A 74 -6.92 7.93 -14.46
CA VAL A 74 -7.53 6.66 -14.04
C VAL A 74 -8.87 6.89 -13.36
N LYS A 75 -8.98 7.94 -12.52
CA LYS A 75 -10.25 8.30 -11.85
C LYS A 75 -11.38 8.57 -12.86
N ASN A 76 -11.07 9.22 -13.97
CA ASN A 76 -12.07 9.55 -15.00
C ASN A 76 -12.54 8.33 -15.79
N ILE A 77 -11.69 7.33 -16.01
CA ILE A 77 -12.06 6.08 -16.71
C ILE A 77 -13.12 5.31 -15.90
N HIS A 78 -12.85 5.08 -14.60
CA HIS A 78 -13.77 4.33 -13.76
C HIS A 78 -15.13 5.00 -13.59
N ALA A 79 -15.17 6.34 -13.52
CA ALA A 79 -16.44 7.06 -13.44
C ALA A 79 -17.31 6.82 -14.68
N ALA A 80 -16.73 6.86 -15.88
CA ALA A 80 -17.44 6.61 -17.12
C ALA A 80 -17.88 5.13 -17.27
N GLU A 81 -17.06 4.17 -16.84
CA GLU A 81 -17.40 2.75 -16.85
C GLU A 81 -18.55 2.42 -15.89
N ILE A 82 -18.54 3.00 -14.68
CA ILE A 82 -19.60 2.81 -13.69
C ILE A 82 -20.92 3.44 -14.19
N ASP A 83 -20.86 4.64 -14.76
CA ASP A 83 -22.03 5.31 -15.33
C ASP A 83 -22.68 4.47 -16.46
N ASN A 84 -21.85 3.92 -17.35
CA ASN A 84 -22.32 3.01 -18.39
C ASN A 84 -22.93 1.72 -17.82
N LEU A 85 -22.32 1.14 -16.79
CA LEU A 85 -22.77 -0.12 -16.18
C LEU A 85 -24.04 0.03 -15.32
N LEU A 86 -24.28 1.22 -14.77
CA LEU A 86 -25.46 1.54 -13.97
C LEU A 86 -26.55 2.28 -14.76
N SER A 87 -26.35 2.48 -16.06
CA SER A 87 -27.25 3.25 -16.94
C SER A 87 -28.67 2.67 -17.03
N ASP A 88 -28.83 1.39 -16.72
CA ASP A 88 -30.09 0.64 -16.69
C ASP A 88 -30.63 0.39 -15.28
N CYS A 89 -29.89 0.75 -14.23
CA CYS A 89 -30.26 0.51 -12.83
C CYS A 89 -31.11 1.63 -12.22
N THR A 90 -31.44 2.69 -12.98
CA THR A 90 -32.44 3.68 -12.58
C THR A 90 -33.81 3.30 -13.14
N SER A 91 -34.50 2.37 -12.47
CA SER A 91 -35.94 2.09 -12.62
C SER A 91 -36.59 1.94 -11.26
#